data_AF-Q9N3H0-F1
#
_entry.id   AF-Q9N3H0-F1
#
_cell.length_a   1.000
_cell.length_b   1.000
_cell.length_c   1.000
_cell.angle_alpha   90.00
_cell.angle_beta   90.00
_cell.angle_gamma   90.00
#
_symmetry.space_group_name_H-M   'P 1'
#
loop_
_entity.id
_entity.type
_entity.pdbx_description
1 polymer ?
#
loop_
_entity_poly.entity_id
_entity_poly.type
_entity_poly.pdbx_seq_one_letter_code
_entity_poly.pdbx_strand_id
1 'polypeptide(L)'
;MRCVALVLLVAVGISQAAFLLPYTLPSDVIQTIATKETRKSNTCQNIQLNYCQNQFNTFLGIDDAITWRDGSSFFEAVESYLDMNVTELMKVCNVRTQFYQCLGSSYYSCINLEYLAGQSNSDLGNAFDYVKTFRGLEWMCSGGYREVINHWSCLKDFPSSDSYKACTQTFNSAVSTSNYCPAVEQAGACLSNAYHATCGANAGHYGCKNFNSAFDTSCSGLKCLLDKD
;
A
#
# COMPACT_ATOMS: atom_id res chain seq x y z
N MET A 1 5.90 35.35 -34.88
CA MET A 1 5.67 33.92 -35.20
C MET A 1 5.27 33.21 -33.91
N ARG A 2 4.32 32.28 -34.01
CA ARG A 2 3.52 31.69 -32.92
C ARG A 2 4.36 31.22 -31.72
N CYS A 3 4.03 31.72 -30.52
CA CYS A 3 4.48 31.16 -29.26
C CYS A 3 3.76 29.82 -29.06
N VAL A 4 4.47 28.72 -29.22
CA VAL A 4 3.96 27.38 -28.94
C VAL A 4 3.86 27.25 -27.42
N ALA A 5 2.64 27.44 -26.89
CA ALA A 5 2.34 27.10 -25.51
C ALA A 5 2.43 25.56 -25.38
N LEU A 6 3.57 25.10 -24.88
CA LEU A 6 3.74 23.74 -24.38
C LEU A 6 2.82 23.56 -23.19
N VAL A 7 1.61 23.06 -23.45
CA VAL A 7 0.74 22.53 -22.41
C VAL A 7 1.39 21.22 -21.95
N LEU A 8 2.25 21.31 -20.94
CA LEU A 8 2.62 20.19 -20.11
C LEU A 8 1.35 19.74 -19.38
N LEU A 9 0.59 18.84 -20.02
CA LEU A 9 -0.35 17.96 -19.34
C LEU A 9 0.47 17.06 -18.42
N VAL A 10 0.89 17.61 -17.28
CA VAL A 10 1.20 16.79 -16.12
C VAL A 10 -0.10 16.07 -15.83
N ALA A 11 -0.15 14.77 -16.12
CA ALA A 11 -1.18 13.89 -15.63
C ALA A 11 -1.06 13.92 -14.10
N VAL A 12 -1.70 14.91 -13.49
CA VAL A 12 -1.97 14.90 -12.06
C VAL A 12 -2.94 13.75 -11.91
N GLY A 13 -2.41 12.55 -11.68
CA GLY A 13 -3.20 11.41 -11.25
C GLY A 13 -4.04 11.92 -10.10
N ILE A 14 -5.35 11.95 -10.31
CA ILE A 14 -6.31 12.37 -9.29
C ILE A 14 -6.12 11.33 -8.19
N SER A 15 -5.38 11.68 -7.14
CA SER A 15 -5.30 10.88 -5.93
C SER A 15 -6.71 10.91 -5.36
N GLN A 16 -7.47 9.85 -5.64
CA GLN A 16 -8.66 9.57 -4.86
C GLN A 16 -8.20 9.38 -3.41
N ALA A 17 -9.03 9.81 -2.48
CA ALA A 17 -8.79 9.51 -1.08
C ALA A 17 -8.74 7.99 -0.96
N ALA A 18 -7.67 7.46 -0.38
CA ALA A 18 -7.54 6.04 -0.17
C ALA A 18 -6.80 5.79 1.16
N PHE A 19 -7.38 4.92 1.96
CA PHE A 19 -6.80 4.34 3.17
C PHE A 19 -5.54 3.54 2.85
N LEU A 20 -5.57 2.80 1.73
CA LEU A 20 -4.36 2.27 1.10
C LEU A 20 -3.72 3.33 0.22
N LEU A 21 -2.43 3.20 -0.07
CA LEU A 21 -1.71 4.24 -0.79
C LEU A 21 -1.92 4.11 -2.32
N PRO A 22 -2.57 5.10 -2.98
CA PRO A 22 -2.97 4.96 -4.39
C PRO A 22 -1.86 5.33 -5.38
N TYR A 23 -0.61 5.49 -4.92
CA TYR A 23 0.50 5.82 -5.83
C TYR A 23 0.90 4.62 -6.69
N THR A 24 1.37 4.93 -7.89
CA THR A 24 2.05 4.01 -8.79
C THR A 24 3.52 4.38 -8.85
N LEU A 25 4.40 3.39 -9.03
CA LEU A 25 5.84 3.63 -9.17
C LEU A 25 6.31 3.31 -10.60
N PRO A 26 7.36 4.01 -11.09
CA PRO A 26 8.04 3.62 -12.32
C PRO A 26 8.55 2.17 -12.25
N SER A 27 8.51 1.46 -13.38
CA SER A 27 8.86 0.03 -13.42
C SER A 27 10.29 -0.28 -12.98
N ASP A 28 11.25 0.62 -13.22
CA ASP A 28 12.63 0.50 -12.76
C ASP A 28 12.76 0.64 -11.24
N VAL A 29 11.95 1.50 -10.62
CA VAL A 29 11.83 1.59 -9.16
C VAL A 29 11.20 0.31 -8.61
N ILE A 30 10.11 -0.19 -9.19
CA ILE A 30 9.47 -1.45 -8.78
C ILE A 30 10.45 -2.62 -8.87
N GLN A 31 11.22 -2.71 -9.95
CA GLN A 31 12.25 -3.73 -10.12
C GLN A 31 13.37 -3.60 -9.06
N THR A 32 13.74 -2.36 -8.71
CA THR A 32 14.70 -2.09 -7.62
C THR A 32 14.16 -2.55 -6.27
N ILE A 33 12.86 -2.36 -6.01
CA ILE A 33 12.21 -2.87 -4.78
C ILE A 33 12.26 -4.39 -4.77
N ALA A 34 11.81 -5.03 -5.85
CA ALA A 34 11.78 -6.49 -6.00
C ALA A 34 13.15 -7.13 -5.73
N THR A 35 14.21 -6.58 -6.32
CA THR A 35 15.58 -7.10 -6.14
C THR A 35 16.16 -6.87 -4.75
N LYS A 36 15.65 -5.88 -4.01
CA LYS A 36 16.06 -5.58 -2.63
C LYS A 36 15.27 -6.36 -1.59
N GLU A 37 14.18 -7.02 -1.95
CA GLU A 37 13.39 -7.78 -0.98
C GLU A 37 14.20 -8.94 -0.40
N THR A 38 14.07 -9.15 0.91
CA THR A 38 14.66 -10.34 1.52
C THR A 38 13.98 -11.59 1.00
N ARG A 39 14.72 -12.49 0.34
CA ARG A 39 14.22 -13.84 0.01
C ARG A 39 13.81 -14.57 1.29
N LYS A 40 12.59 -15.10 1.29
CA LYS A 40 12.09 -15.97 2.36
C LYS A 40 12.45 -17.43 2.08
N SER A 41 12.63 -18.22 3.14
CA SER A 41 13.10 -19.62 3.06
C SER A 41 12.11 -20.56 2.38
N ASN A 42 10.82 -20.25 2.44
CA ASN A 42 9.76 -21.07 1.86
C ASN A 42 9.43 -20.58 0.46
N THR A 43 9.14 -21.49 -0.46
CA THR A 43 8.57 -21.15 -1.78
C THR A 43 7.07 -20.89 -1.64
N CYS A 44 6.52 -19.96 -2.41
CA CYS A 44 5.08 -19.74 -2.47
C CYS A 44 4.36 -20.98 -3.05
N GLN A 45 3.26 -21.40 -2.42
CA GLN A 45 2.40 -22.47 -2.91
C GLN A 45 1.33 -21.89 -3.85
N ASN A 46 1.58 -21.86 -5.16
CA ASN A 46 0.68 -21.22 -6.14
C ASN A 46 -0.77 -21.71 -6.10
N ILE A 47 -0.99 -23.01 -5.95
CA ILE A 47 -2.35 -23.59 -5.85
C ILE A 47 -3.06 -23.02 -4.61
N GLN A 48 -2.35 -22.93 -3.50
CA GLN A 48 -2.87 -22.39 -2.24
C GLN A 48 -3.10 -20.88 -2.35
N LEU A 49 -2.19 -20.12 -2.97
CA LEU A 49 -2.39 -18.69 -3.23
C LEU A 49 -3.67 -18.43 -4.01
N ASN A 50 -3.88 -19.14 -5.13
CA ASN A 50 -5.08 -18.98 -5.94
C ASN A 50 -6.35 -19.34 -5.17
N TYR A 51 -6.32 -20.43 -4.39
CA TYR A 51 -7.44 -20.82 -3.53
C TYR A 51 -7.74 -19.76 -2.45
N CYS A 52 -6.72 -19.31 -1.71
CA CYS A 52 -6.89 -18.33 -0.63
C CYS A 52 -7.35 -16.97 -1.18
N GLN A 53 -6.83 -16.55 -2.33
CA GLN A 53 -7.28 -15.33 -3.02
C GLN A 53 -8.75 -15.44 -3.43
N ASN A 54 -9.16 -16.57 -4.03
CA ASN A 54 -10.55 -16.79 -4.43
C ASN A 54 -11.51 -16.76 -3.22
N GLN A 55 -11.10 -17.33 -2.08
CA GLN A 55 -11.87 -17.22 -0.83
C GLN A 55 -11.95 -15.76 -0.36
N PHE A 56 -10.83 -15.02 -0.35
CA PHE A 56 -10.80 -13.60 -0.01
C PHE A 56 -11.78 -12.80 -0.88
N ASN A 57 -11.73 -13.01 -2.20
CA ASN A 57 -12.63 -12.36 -3.15
C ASN A 57 -14.09 -12.71 -2.85
N THR A 58 -14.41 -13.99 -2.65
CA THR A 58 -15.77 -14.45 -2.36
C THR A 58 -16.34 -13.78 -1.11
N PHE A 59 -15.57 -13.70 -0.02
CA PHE A 59 -16.03 -13.07 1.22
C PHE A 59 -16.25 -11.55 1.11
N LEU A 60 -15.50 -10.90 0.21
CA LEU A 60 -15.64 -9.49 -0.10
C LEU A 60 -16.43 -9.25 -1.41
N GLY A 61 -17.13 -10.22 -1.98
CA GLY A 61 -17.87 -10.03 -3.24
C GLY A 61 -17.05 -9.42 -4.39
N ILE A 62 -15.73 -9.62 -4.40
CA ILE A 62 -14.84 -9.23 -5.50
C ILE A 62 -14.97 -10.30 -6.59
N ASP A 63 -14.93 -9.90 -7.85
CA ASP A 63 -14.94 -10.82 -9.00
C ASP A 63 -13.85 -11.90 -8.83
N ASP A 64 -14.22 -13.17 -9.04
CA ASP A 64 -13.29 -14.29 -8.89
C ASP A 64 -12.23 -14.36 -10.01
N ALA A 65 -12.45 -13.63 -11.11
CA ALA A 65 -11.47 -13.41 -12.16
C ALA A 65 -10.33 -12.47 -11.73
N ILE A 66 -10.53 -11.62 -10.72
CA ILE A 66 -9.49 -10.70 -10.23
C ILE A 66 -8.47 -11.47 -9.41
N THR A 67 -7.23 -11.50 -9.89
CA THR A 67 -6.10 -12.16 -9.22
C THR A 67 -4.99 -11.16 -8.92
N TRP A 68 -3.87 -11.65 -8.38
CA TRP A 68 -2.66 -10.85 -8.23
C TRP A 68 -2.13 -10.28 -9.57
N ARG A 69 -2.52 -10.88 -10.70
CA ARG A 69 -2.17 -10.40 -12.05
C ARG A 69 -2.92 -9.12 -12.42
N ASP A 70 -4.02 -8.83 -11.75
CA ASP A 70 -4.88 -7.65 -11.92
C ASP A 70 -4.84 -6.80 -10.65
N GLY A 71 -3.64 -6.66 -10.07
CA GLY A 71 -3.43 -6.05 -8.76
C GLY A 71 -3.96 -4.63 -8.61
N SER A 72 -3.99 -3.82 -9.67
CA SER A 72 -4.60 -2.49 -9.63
C SER A 72 -6.13 -2.59 -9.45
N SER A 73 -6.81 -3.48 -10.18
CA SER A 73 -8.24 -3.74 -10.00
C SER A 73 -8.54 -4.34 -8.62
N PHE A 74 -7.65 -5.21 -8.12
CA PHE A 74 -7.73 -5.74 -6.76
C PHE A 74 -7.60 -4.63 -5.70
N PHE A 75 -6.63 -3.72 -5.87
CA PHE A 75 -6.45 -2.56 -5.00
C PHE A 75 -7.72 -1.71 -4.97
N GLU A 76 -8.28 -1.34 -6.12
CA GLU A 76 -9.50 -0.54 -6.21
C GLU A 76 -10.71 -1.22 -5.55
N ALA A 77 -10.84 -2.53 -5.74
CA ALA A 77 -11.91 -3.31 -5.13
C ALA A 77 -11.81 -3.33 -3.60
N VAL A 78 -10.61 -3.54 -3.05
CA VAL A 78 -10.38 -3.50 -1.59
C VAL A 78 -10.59 -2.11 -1.03
N GLU A 79 -10.07 -1.08 -1.70
CA GLU A 79 -10.18 0.31 -1.27
C GLU A 79 -11.65 0.74 -1.17
N SER A 80 -12.48 0.36 -2.14
CA SER A 80 -13.92 0.61 -2.11
C SER A 80 -14.61 0.08 -0.83
N TYR A 81 -14.17 -1.07 -0.31
CA TYR A 81 -14.67 -1.59 0.98
C TYR A 81 -14.18 -0.77 2.17
N LEU A 82 -12.92 -0.36 2.16
CA LEU A 82 -12.35 0.47 3.22
C LEU A 82 -13.03 1.85 3.27
N ASP A 83 -13.43 2.40 2.14
CA ASP A 83 -14.10 3.69 2.07
C ASP A 83 -15.55 3.69 2.58
N MET A 84 -16.15 2.53 2.85
CA MET A 84 -17.54 2.46 3.29
C MET A 84 -17.70 2.94 4.74
N ASN A 85 -17.25 2.15 5.70
CA ASN A 85 -17.40 2.42 7.14
C ASN A 85 -16.49 1.49 7.98
N VAL A 86 -16.40 1.77 9.29
CA VAL A 86 -15.62 0.95 10.23
C VAL A 86 -16.04 -0.52 10.21
N THR A 87 -17.33 -0.83 10.03
CA THR A 87 -17.80 -2.22 9.98
C THR A 87 -17.20 -2.98 8.80
N GLU A 88 -17.13 -2.35 7.63
CA GLU A 88 -16.48 -2.94 6.45
C GLU A 88 -14.96 -3.04 6.61
N LEU A 89 -14.30 -2.08 7.26
CA LEU A 89 -12.90 -2.24 7.67
C LEU A 89 -12.72 -3.50 8.53
N MET A 90 -13.54 -3.69 9.57
CA MET A 90 -13.44 -4.88 10.43
C MET A 90 -13.64 -6.17 9.63
N LYS A 91 -14.56 -6.17 8.67
CA LYS A 91 -14.77 -7.29 7.76
C LYS A 91 -13.53 -7.57 6.91
N VAL A 92 -12.96 -6.55 6.26
CA VAL A 92 -11.72 -6.68 5.48
C VAL A 92 -10.58 -7.23 6.35
N CYS A 93 -10.45 -6.74 7.59
CA CYS A 93 -9.42 -7.23 8.52
C CYS A 93 -9.62 -8.69 8.94
N ASN A 94 -10.85 -9.12 9.16
CA ASN A 94 -11.16 -10.53 9.41
C ASN A 94 -10.82 -11.41 8.19
N VAL A 95 -11.22 -11.00 6.99
CA VAL A 95 -10.95 -11.76 5.75
C VAL A 95 -9.45 -11.79 5.43
N ARG A 96 -8.71 -10.69 5.66
CA ARG A 96 -7.24 -10.68 5.54
C ARG A 96 -6.58 -11.64 6.53
N THR A 97 -7.10 -11.74 7.75
CA THR A 97 -6.61 -12.70 8.75
C THR A 97 -6.84 -14.14 8.30
N GLN A 98 -8.00 -14.44 7.72
CA GLN A 98 -8.29 -15.75 7.13
C GLN A 98 -7.40 -16.05 5.94
N PHE A 99 -7.11 -15.07 5.08
CA PHE A 99 -6.17 -15.20 3.97
C PHE A 99 -4.75 -15.53 4.46
N TYR A 100 -4.27 -14.82 5.49
CA TYR A 100 -3.00 -15.11 6.14
C TYR A 100 -2.95 -16.54 6.69
N GLN A 101 -3.99 -16.96 7.42
CA GLN A 101 -4.10 -18.31 7.98
C GLN A 101 -4.20 -19.39 6.88
N CYS A 102 -4.92 -19.09 5.81
CA CYS A 102 -5.10 -19.97 4.66
C CYS A 102 -3.77 -20.26 3.96
N LEU A 103 -2.92 -19.24 3.74
CA LEU A 103 -1.58 -19.41 3.18
C LEU A 103 -0.58 -20.00 4.20
N GLY A 104 -0.80 -19.74 5.49
CA GLY A 104 0.05 -20.23 6.57
C GLY A 104 1.52 -19.86 6.37
N SER A 105 2.41 -20.86 6.42
CA SER A 105 3.86 -20.67 6.27
C SER A 105 4.30 -20.16 4.89
N SER A 106 3.40 -20.17 3.90
CA SER A 106 3.61 -19.65 2.55
C SER A 106 3.25 -18.16 2.40
N TYR A 107 2.67 -17.51 3.43
CA TYR A 107 2.15 -16.15 3.27
C TYR A 107 3.23 -15.16 2.81
N TYR A 108 4.34 -15.06 3.54
CA TYR A 108 5.40 -14.08 3.22
C TYR A 108 6.22 -14.43 1.98
N SER A 109 6.15 -15.66 1.48
CA SER A 109 6.75 -16.02 0.20
C SER A 109 5.83 -15.74 -0.98
N CYS A 110 4.51 -15.74 -0.78
CA CYS A 110 3.54 -15.34 -1.80
C CYS A 110 3.32 -13.83 -1.85
N ILE A 111 3.25 -13.15 -0.70
CA ILE A 111 3.13 -11.68 -0.60
C ILE A 111 4.53 -11.06 -0.65
N ASN A 112 5.20 -11.32 -1.76
CA ASN A 112 6.56 -10.95 -2.03
C ASN A 112 6.67 -10.49 -3.48
N LEU A 113 7.19 -9.29 -3.67
CA LEU A 113 7.27 -8.64 -4.97
C LEU A 113 8.30 -9.31 -5.87
N GLU A 114 9.44 -9.76 -5.33
CA GLU A 114 10.43 -10.54 -6.09
C GLU A 114 9.78 -11.79 -6.70
N TYR A 115 9.00 -12.51 -5.88
CA TYR A 115 8.32 -13.72 -6.29
C TYR A 115 7.29 -13.48 -7.38
N LEU A 116 6.38 -12.51 -7.19
CA LEU A 116 5.31 -12.23 -8.15
C LEU A 116 5.85 -11.63 -9.45
N ALA A 117 6.79 -10.68 -9.36
CA ALA A 117 7.48 -10.11 -10.53
C ALA A 117 8.25 -11.17 -11.34
N GLY A 118 8.72 -12.23 -10.69
CA GLY A 118 9.41 -13.35 -11.34
C GLY A 118 8.48 -14.37 -12.01
N GLN A 119 7.16 -14.27 -11.85
CA GLN A 119 6.22 -15.17 -12.51
C GLN A 119 6.10 -14.88 -14.01
N SER A 120 5.75 -15.89 -14.80
CA SER A 120 5.52 -15.72 -16.23
C SER A 120 4.40 -14.71 -16.49
N ASN A 121 4.60 -13.86 -17.51
CA ASN A 121 3.66 -12.81 -17.91
C ASN A 121 3.21 -11.90 -16.75
N SER A 122 4.08 -11.66 -15.77
CA SER A 122 3.80 -10.70 -14.70
C SER A 122 3.86 -9.28 -15.24
N ASP A 123 2.84 -8.48 -14.92
CA ASP A 123 2.94 -7.02 -14.99
C ASP A 123 3.49 -6.49 -13.66
N LEU A 124 4.52 -5.65 -13.70
CA LEU A 124 5.20 -5.16 -12.50
C LEU A 124 4.32 -4.22 -11.68
N GLY A 125 3.49 -3.40 -12.33
CA GLY A 125 2.57 -2.48 -11.66
C GLY A 125 1.51 -3.24 -10.88
N ASN A 126 0.88 -4.23 -11.53
CA ASN A 126 -0.10 -5.10 -10.89
C ASN A 126 0.50 -5.91 -9.74
N ALA A 127 1.67 -6.53 -9.93
CA ALA A 127 2.34 -7.26 -8.86
C ALA A 127 2.65 -6.35 -7.66
N PHE A 128 3.09 -5.12 -7.93
CA PHE A 128 3.34 -4.12 -6.89
C PHE A 128 2.07 -3.71 -6.16
N ASP A 129 0.99 -3.40 -6.89
CA ASP A 129 -0.28 -2.99 -6.31
C ASP A 129 -0.92 -4.09 -5.46
N TYR A 130 -0.79 -5.35 -5.88
CA TYR A 130 -1.24 -6.49 -5.09
C TYR A 130 -0.45 -6.62 -3.77
N VAL A 131 0.88 -6.57 -3.84
CA VAL A 131 1.74 -6.71 -2.65
C VAL A 131 1.57 -5.54 -1.69
N LYS A 132 1.53 -4.29 -2.19
CA LYS A 132 1.34 -3.11 -1.35
C LYS A 132 -0.02 -3.14 -0.66
N THR A 133 -1.06 -3.66 -1.33
CA THR A 133 -2.40 -3.81 -0.75
C THR A 133 -2.37 -4.70 0.48
N PHE A 134 -1.84 -5.93 0.36
CA PHE A 134 -1.79 -6.85 1.49
C PHE A 134 -0.89 -6.38 2.63
N ARG A 135 0.20 -5.67 2.32
CA ARG A 135 1.08 -5.06 3.35
C ARG A 135 0.43 -3.89 4.07
N GLY A 136 -0.27 -3.03 3.34
CA GLY A 136 -1.09 -1.96 3.92
C GLY A 136 -2.17 -2.53 4.84
N LEU A 137 -2.92 -3.52 4.36
CA LEU A 137 -3.90 -4.23 5.18
C LEU A 137 -3.28 -4.92 6.38
N GLU A 138 -2.09 -5.49 6.26
CA GLU A 138 -1.39 -6.12 7.38
C GLU A 138 -1.12 -5.11 8.49
N TRP A 139 -0.55 -3.95 8.18
CA TRP A 139 -0.35 -2.90 9.16
C TRP A 139 -1.69 -2.42 9.74
N MET A 140 -2.61 -2.03 8.87
CA MET A 140 -3.90 -1.44 9.24
C MET A 140 -4.74 -2.36 10.12
N CYS A 141 -4.72 -3.67 9.86
CA CYS A 141 -5.49 -4.67 10.59
C CYS A 141 -4.73 -5.29 11.76
N SER A 142 -3.51 -4.82 12.07
CA SER A 142 -2.74 -5.25 13.23
C SER A 142 -2.28 -4.05 14.05
N GLY A 143 -1.07 -3.55 13.80
CA GLY A 143 -0.45 -2.49 14.58
C GLY A 143 -1.17 -1.14 14.48
N GLY A 144 -1.86 -0.85 13.39
CA GLY A 144 -2.63 0.38 13.20
C GLY A 144 -4.12 0.27 13.53
N TYR A 145 -4.62 -0.93 13.88
CA TYR A 145 -6.06 -1.19 13.95
C TYR A 145 -6.76 -0.30 14.97
N ARG A 146 -6.20 -0.19 16.17
CA ARG A 146 -6.77 0.62 17.26
C ARG A 146 -6.82 2.10 16.88
N GLU A 147 -5.79 2.60 16.22
CA GLU A 147 -5.69 3.99 15.80
C GLU A 147 -6.74 4.30 14.73
N VAL A 148 -6.93 3.41 13.75
CA VAL A 148 -7.96 3.53 12.70
C VAL A 148 -9.36 3.53 13.28
N ILE A 149 -9.71 2.60 14.16
CA ILE A 149 -11.08 2.54 14.72
C ILE A 149 -11.37 3.76 15.61
N ASN A 150 -10.39 4.23 16.38
CA ASN A 150 -10.59 5.33 17.34
C ASN A 150 -10.62 6.70 16.65
N HIS A 151 -9.96 6.85 15.51
CA HIS A 151 -9.88 8.11 14.75
C HIS A 151 -10.48 7.99 13.35
N TRP A 152 -11.40 7.05 13.15
CA TRP A 152 -11.97 6.74 11.83
C TRP A 152 -12.44 7.98 11.08
N SER A 153 -13.21 8.84 11.75
CA SER A 153 -13.77 10.06 11.16
C SER A 153 -12.72 11.05 10.66
N CYS A 154 -11.50 11.01 11.21
CA CYS A 154 -10.39 11.85 10.74
C CYS A 154 -9.57 11.11 9.68
N LEU A 155 -9.16 9.87 9.97
CA LEU A 155 -8.24 9.10 9.14
C LEU A 155 -8.84 8.72 7.80
N LYS A 156 -10.15 8.50 7.73
CA LYS A 156 -10.86 8.17 6.48
C LYS A 156 -10.73 9.28 5.44
N ASP A 157 -10.99 10.51 5.84
CA ASP A 157 -11.06 11.62 4.90
C ASP A 157 -9.69 12.29 4.70
N PHE A 158 -8.72 12.04 5.59
CA PHE A 158 -7.40 12.67 5.54
C PHE A 158 -6.65 12.50 4.21
N PRO A 159 -6.70 11.35 3.51
CA PRO A 159 -6.11 11.19 2.18
C PRO A 159 -6.63 12.18 1.12
N SER A 160 -7.79 12.82 1.35
CA SER A 160 -8.31 13.88 0.47
C SER A 160 -7.68 15.26 0.71
N SER A 161 -6.94 15.44 1.82
CA SER A 161 -6.37 16.72 2.23
C SER A 161 -5.19 17.18 1.36
N ASP A 162 -5.00 18.50 1.30
CA ASP A 162 -3.86 19.09 0.58
C ASP A 162 -2.51 18.67 1.19
N SER A 163 -2.45 18.49 2.51
CA SER A 163 -1.23 18.04 3.19
C SER A 163 -0.84 16.62 2.78
N TYR A 164 -1.80 15.70 2.70
CA TYR A 164 -1.55 14.34 2.22
C TYR A 164 -1.11 14.33 0.74
N LYS A 165 -1.82 15.08 -0.11
CA LYS A 165 -1.50 15.24 -1.54
C LYS A 165 -0.12 15.83 -1.75
N ALA A 166 0.29 16.82 -0.95
CA ALA A 166 1.63 17.40 -1.03
C ALA A 166 2.73 16.38 -0.68
N CYS A 167 2.54 15.56 0.37
CA CYS A 167 3.50 14.52 0.74
C CYS A 167 3.65 13.47 -0.38
N THR A 168 2.53 12.99 -0.92
CA THR A 168 2.52 11.97 -1.99
C THR A 168 3.07 12.50 -3.32
N GLN A 169 2.77 13.75 -3.68
CA GLN A 169 3.35 14.40 -4.87
C GLN A 169 4.87 14.59 -4.75
N THR A 170 5.34 14.98 -3.56
CA THR A 170 6.79 15.11 -3.28
C THR A 170 7.47 13.76 -3.40
N PHE A 171 6.89 12.71 -2.82
CA PHE A 171 7.38 11.35 -2.96
C PHE A 171 7.49 10.92 -4.43
N ASN A 172 6.40 11.07 -5.20
CA ASN A 172 6.36 10.69 -6.61
C ASN A 172 7.38 11.46 -7.46
N SER A 173 7.69 12.71 -7.10
CA SER A 173 8.68 13.52 -7.81
C SER A 173 10.13 13.21 -7.43
N ALA A 174 10.36 12.69 -6.21
CA ALA A 174 11.68 12.43 -5.66
C ALA A 174 12.13 10.97 -5.79
N VAL A 175 11.18 10.04 -5.88
CA VAL A 175 11.49 8.60 -5.90
C VAL A 175 12.19 8.21 -7.20
N SER A 176 13.31 7.53 -7.06
CA SER A 176 14.11 6.98 -8.16
C SER A 176 14.89 5.77 -7.65
N THR A 177 15.49 5.00 -8.54
CA THR A 177 16.29 3.82 -8.16
C THR A 177 17.44 4.15 -7.21
N SER A 178 18.07 5.31 -7.36
CA SER A 178 19.16 5.79 -6.51
C SER A 178 18.69 6.49 -5.23
N ASN A 179 17.50 7.08 -5.24
CA ASN A 179 16.94 7.85 -4.12
C ASN A 179 15.76 7.15 -3.43
N TYR A 180 15.56 5.86 -3.68
CA TYR A 180 14.37 5.13 -3.27
C TYR A 180 14.11 5.15 -1.75
N CYS A 181 15.00 4.59 -0.93
CA CYS A 181 14.79 4.55 0.52
C CYS A 181 14.80 5.94 1.20
N PRO A 182 15.69 6.89 0.80
CA PRO A 182 15.59 8.26 1.30
C PRO A 182 14.25 8.94 0.95
N ALA A 183 13.72 8.74 -0.26
CA ALA A 183 12.41 9.27 -0.63
C ALA A 183 11.28 8.65 0.21
N VAL A 184 11.36 7.34 0.50
CA VAL A 184 10.42 6.66 1.39
C VAL A 184 10.47 7.24 2.80
N GLU A 185 11.66 7.41 3.37
CA GLU A 185 11.84 7.98 4.72
C GLU A 185 11.29 9.43 4.80
N GLN A 186 11.57 10.24 3.79
CA GLN A 186 11.06 11.62 3.71
C GLN A 186 9.53 11.65 3.61
N ALA A 187 8.93 10.76 2.81
CA ALA A 187 7.49 10.66 2.67
C ALA A 187 6.82 10.17 3.96
N GLY A 188 7.39 9.17 4.63
CA GLY A 188 6.93 8.70 5.94
C GLY A 188 6.97 9.82 7.00
N ALA A 189 8.04 10.60 7.04
CA ALA A 189 8.14 11.76 7.94
C ALA A 189 7.12 12.87 7.60
N CYS A 190 6.92 13.17 6.31
CA CYS A 190 5.92 14.14 5.86
C CYS A 190 4.51 13.73 6.30
N LEU A 191 4.14 12.47 6.03
CA LEU A 191 2.85 11.93 6.44
C LEU A 191 2.71 11.89 7.95
N SER A 192 3.78 11.57 8.69
CA SER A 192 3.77 11.62 10.15
C SER A 192 3.35 12.99 10.67
N ASN A 193 4.00 14.05 10.17
CA ASN A 193 3.69 15.42 10.57
C ASN A 193 2.28 15.84 10.14
N ALA A 194 1.87 15.47 8.92
CA ALA A 194 0.59 15.86 8.36
C ALA A 194 -0.59 15.22 9.11
N TYR A 195 -0.50 13.91 9.39
CA TYR A 195 -1.49 13.21 10.21
C TYR A 195 -1.48 13.69 11.67
N HIS A 196 -0.29 13.93 12.26
CA HIS A 196 -0.20 14.47 13.62
C HIS A 196 -0.92 15.82 13.76
N ALA A 197 -0.63 16.74 12.84
CA ALA A 197 -1.20 18.09 12.87
C ALA A 197 -2.73 18.12 12.73
N THR A 198 -3.31 17.10 12.06
CA THR A 198 -4.74 17.09 11.72
C THR A 198 -5.56 16.17 12.63
N CYS A 199 -5.02 15.00 12.96
CA CYS A 199 -5.73 13.93 13.67
C CYS A 199 -5.13 13.62 15.06
N GLY A 200 -4.07 14.31 15.49
CA GLY A 200 -3.44 14.13 16.80
C GLY A 200 -2.25 13.16 16.81
N ALA A 201 -1.54 13.07 17.95
CA ALA A 201 -0.23 12.43 18.09
C ALA A 201 -0.19 11.00 17.49
N ASN A 202 -1.05 10.11 17.99
CA ASN A 202 -1.15 8.72 17.55
C ASN A 202 -1.38 8.57 16.03
N ALA A 203 -2.07 9.52 15.40
CA ALA A 203 -2.30 9.49 13.95
C ALA A 203 -1.01 9.73 13.16
N GLY A 204 -0.08 10.51 13.70
CA GLY A 204 1.24 10.72 13.09
C GLY A 204 2.06 9.44 13.01
N HIS A 205 2.03 8.62 14.06
CA HIS A 205 2.66 7.30 14.00
C HIS A 205 1.98 6.39 12.97
N TYR A 206 0.65 6.36 12.99
CA TYR A 206 -0.16 5.60 12.04
C TYR A 206 0.16 5.95 10.58
N GLY A 207 0.14 7.23 10.22
CA GLY A 207 0.35 7.69 8.85
C GLY A 207 1.70 7.28 8.28
N CYS A 208 2.76 7.42 9.09
CA CYS A 208 4.10 7.00 8.69
C CYS A 208 4.21 5.48 8.55
N LYS A 209 3.70 4.71 9.51
CA LYS A 209 3.78 3.24 9.45
C LYS A 209 2.93 2.66 8.33
N ASN A 210 1.76 3.24 8.06
CA ASN A 210 0.93 2.84 6.93
C ASN A 210 1.70 3.04 5.62
N PHE A 211 2.38 4.18 5.46
CA PHE A 211 3.22 4.44 4.29
C PHE A 211 4.38 3.46 4.17
N ASN A 212 5.15 3.29 5.23
CA ASN A 212 6.36 2.46 5.23
C ASN A 212 6.06 0.97 5.04
N SER A 213 4.85 0.50 5.39
CA SER A 213 4.47 -0.91 5.30
C SER A 213 4.68 -1.52 3.91
N ALA A 214 4.50 -0.75 2.84
CA ALA A 214 4.75 -1.19 1.47
C ALA A 214 6.23 -1.48 1.19
N PHE A 215 7.14 -0.90 1.97
CA PHE A 215 8.56 -0.77 1.67
C PHE A 215 9.50 -1.40 2.72
N ASP A 216 9.00 -1.76 3.91
CA ASP A 216 9.79 -2.28 5.04
C ASP A 216 10.65 -3.51 4.70
N THR A 217 10.29 -4.29 3.66
CA THR A 217 11.06 -5.45 3.19
C THR A 217 12.27 -5.11 2.33
N SER A 218 12.36 -3.86 1.85
CA SER A 218 13.35 -3.38 0.87
C SER A 218 14.13 -2.15 1.35
N CYS A 219 13.61 -1.45 2.37
CA CYS A 219 14.28 -0.35 3.06
C CYS A 219 14.42 -0.67 4.54
N SER A 220 15.63 -1.04 4.96
CA SER A 220 15.92 -1.32 6.37
C SER A 220 16.00 -0.04 7.18
N GLY A 221 15.46 -0.07 8.41
CA GLY A 221 15.68 1.00 9.39
C GLY A 221 14.84 2.26 9.17
N LEU A 222 13.76 2.18 8.38
CA LEU A 222 12.76 3.24 8.29
C LEU A 222 12.24 3.61 9.68
N LYS A 223 12.33 4.89 10.03
CA LYS A 223 11.87 5.42 11.33
C LYS A 223 10.59 6.20 11.13
N CYS A 224 9.66 6.00 12.05
CA CYS A 224 8.54 6.90 12.26
C CYS A 224 8.76 7.64 13.57
N LEU A 225 8.35 8.90 13.64
CA LEU A 225 8.23 9.56 14.92
C LEU A 225 7.31 8.70 15.79
N LEU A 226 7.81 8.28 16.95
CA LEU A 226 6.95 7.82 18.03
C LEU A 226 6.49 9.06 18.77
N ASP A 227 5.29 9.00 19.32
CA ASP A 227 4.78 10.01 20.23
C ASP A 227 5.87 10.28 21.29
N LYS A 228 6.44 11.49 21.26
CA LYS A 228 7.08 12.02 22.45
C LYS A 228 5.94 12.59 23.26
N ASP A 229 5.58 11.90 24.34
CA ASP A 229 4.80 12.47 25.44
C ASP A 229 5.41 13.82 25.89
#